data_AF-A0A1V6DM05-F1
#
_entry.id   AF-A0A1V6DM05-F1
#
_cell.length_a   1.000
_cell.length_b   1.000
_cell.length_c   1.000
_cell.angle_alpha   90.00
_cell.angle_beta   90.00
_cell.angle_gamma   90.00
#
_symmetry.space_group_name_H-M   'P 1'
#
loop_
_entity.id
_entity.type
_entity.pdbx_description
1 polymer ?
#
loop_
_entity_poly.entity_id
_entity_poly.type
_entity_poly.pdbx_seq_one_letter_code
_entity_poly.pdbx_strand_id
1 'polypeptide(L)'
;MKRVAPAKAAKGKRAAGPRIQVSVYPTLVPDSHVIASVNDVFNAVFVRGDIVGDTLYYGRGAGKDATASAVLSDLADAALDLRHDTANRVPPFVAHEDNGTVLPIEETVSRYYVRLSVADKAGVIAKVAAILSTAGISIASIIQPEGHEGETVPLVLMLHAAPYAALAKALKAVGKLPSVKAEPAMLRVEDFS
;
A
#
# COMPACT_ATOMS: atom_id res chain seq x y z
N MET A 1 -4.15 4.66 -5.28
CA MET A 1 -4.45 3.82 -6.46
C MET A 1 -3.15 3.66 -7.24
N LYS A 2 -2.75 2.43 -7.57
CA LYS A 2 -1.48 2.17 -8.29
C LYS A 2 -1.77 1.38 -9.55
N ARG A 3 -1.27 1.83 -10.70
CA ARG A 3 -1.33 1.07 -11.95
C ARG A 3 -0.24 0.00 -11.89
N VAL A 4 -0.61 -1.24 -12.14
CA VAL A 4 0.33 -2.36 -12.25
C VAL A 4 0.44 -2.74 -13.72
N ALA A 5 1.69 -2.94 -14.18
CA ALA A 5 1.95 -3.32 -15.56
C ALA A 5 1.10 -4.56 -15.93
N PRO A 6 0.52 -4.60 -17.14
CA PRO A 6 -0.28 -5.74 -17.56
C PRO A 6 0.57 -7.02 -17.55
N ALA A 7 -0.02 -8.14 -17.10
CA ALA A 7 0.60 -9.44 -17.25
C ALA A 7 0.87 -9.72 -18.75
N LYS A 8 2.06 -10.23 -19.10
CA LYS A 8 2.40 -10.55 -20.50
C LYS A 8 1.29 -11.41 -21.12
N ALA A 9 0.64 -10.89 -22.17
CA ALA A 9 -0.38 -11.64 -22.88
C ALA A 9 0.23 -12.89 -23.51
N ALA A 10 -0.39 -14.05 -23.26
CA ALA A 10 -0.10 -15.26 -24.02
C ALA A 10 -0.44 -15.02 -25.50
N LYS A 11 0.42 -15.48 -26.42
CA LYS A 11 0.23 -15.32 -27.88
C LYS A 11 -1.19 -15.71 -28.28
N GLY A 12 -1.96 -14.77 -28.84
CA GLY A 12 -3.29 -15.01 -29.41
C GLY A 12 -4.50 -14.52 -28.60
N LYS A 13 -4.33 -13.95 -27.39
CA LYS A 13 -5.43 -13.28 -26.67
C LYS A 13 -5.33 -11.75 -26.79
N ARG A 14 -6.47 -11.06 -26.94
CA ARG A 14 -6.53 -9.58 -26.86
C ARG A 14 -5.76 -9.12 -25.62
N ALA A 15 -4.95 -8.08 -25.76
CA ALA A 15 -4.22 -7.50 -24.64
C ALA A 15 -5.23 -7.17 -23.53
N ALA A 16 -5.03 -7.74 -22.34
CA ALA A 16 -5.84 -7.41 -21.18
C ALA A 16 -5.67 -5.91 -20.88
N GLY A 17 -6.76 -5.22 -20.52
CA GLY A 17 -6.71 -3.83 -20.07
C GLY A 17 -5.82 -3.66 -18.82
N PRO A 18 -5.58 -2.41 -18.39
CA PRO A 18 -4.69 -2.14 -17.25
C PRO A 18 -5.16 -2.88 -16.00
N ARG A 19 -4.20 -3.36 -15.19
CA ARG A 19 -4.50 -3.88 -13.85
C ARG A 19 -4.32 -2.78 -12.83
N ILE A 20 -5.34 -2.57 -11.99
CA ILE A 20 -5.43 -1.44 -11.07
C ILE A 20 -5.44 -1.97 -9.65
N GLN A 21 -4.45 -1.57 -8.86
CA GLN A 21 -4.46 -1.81 -7.41
C GLN A 21 -5.26 -0.71 -6.71
N VAL A 22 -6.31 -1.15 -6.02
CA VAL A 22 -7.14 -0.34 -5.13
C VAL A 22 -7.14 -1.01 -3.76
N SER A 23 -6.60 -0.33 -2.76
CA SER A 23 -6.42 -0.91 -1.44
C SER A 23 -6.29 0.14 -0.36
N VAL A 24 -6.77 -0.18 0.85
CA VAL A 24 -6.62 0.64 2.06
C VAL A 24 -6.05 -0.25 3.15
N TYR A 25 -4.95 0.18 3.75
CA TYR A 25 -4.28 -0.51 4.85
C TYR A 25 -3.32 0.45 5.55
N PRO A 26 -2.99 0.21 6.83
CA PRO A 26 -1.83 0.84 7.48
C PRO A 26 -0.55 0.48 6.72
N THR A 27 0.32 1.46 6.53
CA THR A 27 1.61 1.27 5.86
C THR A 27 2.68 2.12 6.54
N LEU A 28 3.89 1.57 6.63
CA LEU A 28 5.06 2.39 6.93
C LEU A 28 5.42 3.20 5.69
N VAL A 29 5.81 4.44 5.94
CA VAL A 29 6.27 5.41 4.95
C VAL A 29 7.60 5.97 5.46
N PRO A 30 8.60 6.20 4.59
CA PRO A 30 9.82 6.86 5.00
C PRO A 30 9.54 8.27 5.55
N ASP A 31 10.16 8.61 6.68
CA ASP A 31 10.04 9.95 7.31
C ASP A 31 10.50 11.08 6.38
N SER A 32 11.39 10.77 5.42
CA SER A 32 11.87 11.71 4.41
C SER A 32 10.83 12.03 3.33
N HIS A 33 9.74 11.27 3.22
CA HIS A 33 8.72 11.47 2.20
C HIS A 33 7.68 12.51 2.65
N VAL A 34 7.24 13.40 1.74
CA VAL A 34 6.35 14.52 2.07
C VAL A 34 5.03 14.08 2.73
N ILE A 35 4.49 12.93 2.34
CA ILE A 35 3.23 12.41 2.91
C ILE A 35 3.37 12.00 4.39
N ALA A 36 4.58 11.73 4.90
CA ALA A 36 4.82 11.41 6.30
C ALA A 36 4.64 12.64 7.21
N SER A 37 4.73 13.85 6.65
CA SER A 37 4.54 15.10 7.40
C SER A 37 3.07 15.51 7.57
N VAL A 38 2.13 14.75 6.98
CA VAL A 38 0.70 15.02 7.02
C VAL A 38 0.12 14.52 8.33
N ASN A 39 -0.27 15.45 9.21
CA ASN A 39 -0.73 15.16 10.57
C ASN A 39 -2.11 15.76 10.85
N ASP A 40 -2.71 15.32 11.96
CA ASP A 40 -4.00 15.80 12.47
C ASP A 40 -5.16 15.64 11.47
N VAL A 41 -5.92 16.71 11.24
CA VAL A 41 -7.12 16.75 10.37
C VAL A 41 -6.78 17.08 8.91
N PHE A 42 -5.50 17.15 8.57
CA PHE A 42 -5.06 17.38 7.21
C PHE A 42 -5.05 16.08 6.42
N ASN A 43 -5.52 16.16 5.18
CA ASN A 43 -5.42 15.09 4.20
C ASN A 43 -4.42 15.49 3.11
N ALA A 44 -3.81 14.49 2.50
CA ALA A 44 -3.00 14.68 1.32
C ALA A 44 -3.30 13.63 0.25
N VAL A 45 -3.26 14.07 -1.00
CA VAL A 45 -3.33 13.19 -2.17
C VAL A 45 -2.05 13.38 -2.96
N PHE A 46 -1.22 12.34 -3.02
CA PHE A 46 -0.01 12.31 -3.82
C PHE A 46 -0.30 11.61 -5.15
N VAL A 47 0.02 12.27 -6.26
CA VAL A 47 -0.22 11.77 -7.62
C VAL A 47 1.08 11.78 -8.39
N ARG A 48 1.44 10.64 -8.98
CA ARG A 48 2.58 10.53 -9.90
C ARG A 48 2.06 10.42 -11.34
N GLY A 49 2.32 11.44 -12.13
CA GLY A 49 2.08 11.44 -13.57
C GLY A 49 3.35 11.13 -14.36
N ASP A 50 3.17 10.67 -15.60
CA ASP A 50 4.26 10.37 -16.54
C ASP A 50 5.01 11.62 -17.01
N ILE A 51 4.30 12.73 -17.25
CA ILE A 51 4.88 13.99 -17.72
C ILE A 51 5.01 15.01 -16.58
N VAL A 52 3.93 15.21 -15.80
CA VAL A 52 3.91 16.21 -14.71
C VAL A 52 4.79 15.81 -13.52
N GLY A 53 5.15 14.53 -13.44
CA GLY A 53 5.90 13.98 -12.31
C GLY A 53 5.05 13.91 -11.04
N ASP A 54 5.69 14.17 -9.90
CA ASP A 54 5.08 14.05 -8.58
C ASP A 54 4.35 15.34 -8.18
N THR A 55 3.05 15.25 -7.92
CA THR A 55 2.22 16.35 -7.40
C THR A 55 1.58 15.97 -6.07
N LEU A 56 1.42 16.97 -5.19
CA LEU A 56 0.82 16.80 -3.87
C LEU A 56 -0.31 17.82 -3.68
N TYR A 57 -1.49 17.33 -3.35
CA TYR A 57 -2.64 18.14 -2.97
C TYR A 57 -2.82 17.99 -1.46
N TYR A 58 -2.65 19.08 -0.71
CA TYR A 58 -2.66 19.08 0.75
C TYR A 58 -3.67 20.10 1.28
N GLY A 59 -4.44 19.72 2.29
CA GLY A 59 -5.42 20.61 2.91
C GLY A 59 -6.26 19.94 3.99
N ARG A 60 -7.18 20.69 4.59
CA ARG A 60 -8.12 20.12 5.56
C ARG A 60 -9.10 19.20 4.84
N GLY A 61 -9.12 17.92 5.21
CA GLY A 61 -10.01 16.93 4.61
C GLY A 61 -11.41 16.86 5.25
N ALA A 62 -11.58 17.51 6.39
CA ALA A 62 -12.83 17.57 7.13
C ALA A 62 -12.98 18.93 7.82
N GLY A 63 -14.22 19.28 8.14
CA GLY A 63 -14.59 20.54 8.79
C GLY A 63 -15.63 21.30 7.98
N LYS A 64 -16.50 22.03 8.67
CA LYS A 64 -17.67 22.70 8.08
C LYS A 64 -17.29 23.59 6.90
N ASP A 65 -16.27 24.43 7.06
CA ASP A 65 -15.89 25.39 6.03
C ASP A 65 -15.21 24.72 4.83
N ALA A 66 -14.33 23.74 5.06
CA ALA A 66 -13.66 23.00 3.98
C ALA A 66 -14.66 22.21 3.13
N THR A 67 -15.62 21.54 3.77
CA THR A 67 -16.70 20.83 3.06
C THR A 67 -17.66 21.80 2.36
N ALA A 68 -18.02 22.91 3.01
CA ALA A 68 -18.87 23.93 2.40
C ALA A 68 -18.21 24.56 1.15
N SER A 69 -16.90 24.79 1.18
CA SER A 69 -16.16 25.31 0.04
C SER A 69 -16.24 24.39 -1.17
N ALA A 70 -16.14 23.07 -0.99
CA ALA A 70 -16.28 22.11 -2.08
C ALA A 70 -17.70 22.13 -2.67
N VAL A 71 -18.72 22.13 -1.80
CA VAL A 71 -20.14 22.20 -2.21
C VAL A 71 -20.44 23.50 -2.98
N LEU A 72 -19.90 24.64 -2.53
CA LEU A 72 -20.09 25.93 -3.21
C LEU A 72 -19.44 25.94 -4.60
N SER A 73 -18.29 25.28 -4.77
CA SER A 73 -17.64 25.14 -6.08
C SER A 73 -18.52 24.36 -7.05
N ASP A 74 -19.03 23.20 -6.62
CA ASP A 74 -19.93 22.37 -7.45
C ASP A 74 -21.23 23.12 -7.79
N LEU A 75 -21.78 23.90 -6.84
CA LEU A 75 -22.96 24.72 -7.08
C LEU A 75 -22.69 25.84 -8.11
N ALA A 76 -21.52 26.46 -8.06
CA ALA A 76 -21.13 27.48 -9.03
C ALA A 76 -20.97 26.87 -10.44
N ASP A 77 -20.35 25.70 -10.55
CA ASP A 77 -20.24 24.98 -11.83
C ASP A 77 -21.61 24.60 -12.38
N ALA A 78 -22.52 24.07 -11.54
CA ALA A 78 -23.89 23.77 -11.95
C ALA A 78 -24.68 25.01 -12.39
N ALA A 79 -24.50 26.15 -11.72
CA ALA A 79 -25.13 27.41 -12.10
C ALA A 79 -24.62 27.93 -13.46
N LEU A 80 -23.32 27.77 -13.74
CA LEU A 80 -22.74 28.09 -15.05
C LEU A 80 -23.30 27.19 -16.14
N ASP A 81 -23.46 25.90 -15.85
CA ASP A 81 -24.00 24.93 -16.80
C ASP A 81 -25.45 25.25 -17.18
N LEU A 82 -26.28 25.62 -16.20
CA LEU A 82 -27.65 26.13 -16.42
C LEU A 82 -27.66 27.44 -17.21
N ARG A 83 -26.76 28.38 -16.89
CA ARG A 83 -26.69 29.70 -17.55
C ARG A 83 -26.33 29.59 -19.03
N HIS A 84 -25.52 28.59 -19.38
CA HIS A 84 -25.00 28.39 -20.73
C HIS A 84 -25.74 27.30 -21.50
N ASP A 85 -26.82 26.74 -20.96
CA ASP A 85 -27.61 25.65 -21.55
C ASP A 85 -26.75 24.45 -21.98
N THR A 86 -25.78 24.10 -21.13
CA THR A 86 -24.85 22.99 -21.36
C THR A 86 -25.01 21.96 -20.25
N ALA A 87 -25.26 20.71 -20.63
CA ALA A 87 -25.42 19.61 -19.67
C ALA A 87 -24.09 19.07 -19.09
N ASN A 88 -22.96 19.38 -19.72
CA ASN A 88 -21.63 18.87 -19.35
C ASN A 88 -20.53 19.80 -19.88
N ARG A 89 -20.45 21.03 -19.35
CA ARG A 89 -19.44 21.99 -19.83
C ARG A 89 -18.03 21.51 -19.50
N VAL A 90 -17.89 20.85 -18.35
CA VAL A 90 -16.68 20.18 -17.89
C VAL A 90 -17.02 18.70 -17.70
N PRO A 91 -16.75 17.83 -18.69
CA PRO A 91 -17.10 16.42 -18.57
C PRO A 91 -16.30 15.78 -17.42
N PRO A 92 -16.96 15.24 -16.39
CA PRO A 92 -16.28 14.55 -15.31
C PRO A 92 -15.87 13.14 -15.78
N PHE A 93 -14.76 12.62 -15.26
CA PHE A 93 -14.33 11.23 -15.46
C PHE A 93 -14.25 10.77 -16.92
N VAL A 94 -13.64 11.59 -17.80
CA VAL A 94 -13.37 11.19 -19.18
C VAL A 94 -12.52 9.91 -19.17
N ALA A 95 -13.10 8.81 -19.65
CA ALA A 95 -12.41 7.52 -19.67
C ALA A 95 -11.21 7.61 -20.62
N HIS A 96 -10.00 7.42 -20.07
CA HIS A 96 -8.77 7.40 -20.85
C HIS A 96 -8.38 5.99 -21.33
N GLU A 97 -8.86 4.95 -20.64
CA GLU A 97 -8.68 3.54 -21.02
C GLU A 97 -9.93 2.72 -20.66
N ASP A 98 -10.24 1.72 -21.49
CA ASP A 98 -11.34 0.77 -21.27
C ASP A 98 -10.84 -0.59 -20.79
N ASN A 99 -11.74 -1.37 -20.19
CA ASN A 99 -11.50 -2.77 -19.76
C ASN A 99 -10.42 -2.93 -18.67
N GLY A 100 -10.20 -1.91 -17.84
CA GLY A 100 -9.36 -2.02 -16.66
C GLY A 100 -9.92 -3.02 -15.65
N THR A 101 -9.05 -3.79 -15.01
CA THR A 101 -9.44 -4.80 -14.01
C THR A 101 -8.80 -4.52 -12.67
N VAL A 102 -9.55 -4.73 -11.59
CA VAL A 102 -9.01 -4.60 -10.23
C VAL A 102 -8.07 -5.76 -9.96
N LEU A 103 -6.86 -5.45 -9.47
CA LEU A 103 -5.87 -6.43 -9.04
C LEU A 103 -6.34 -7.07 -7.72
N PRO A 104 -6.50 -8.40 -7.64
CA PRO A 104 -6.77 -9.09 -6.37
C PRO A 104 -5.70 -8.77 -5.33
N ILE A 105 -6.10 -8.64 -4.07
CA ILE A 105 -5.20 -8.24 -2.98
C ILE A 105 -4.03 -9.23 -2.81
N GLU A 106 -4.28 -10.50 -3.10
CA GLU A 106 -3.32 -11.61 -3.09
C GLU A 106 -2.13 -11.40 -4.02
N GLU A 107 -2.37 -10.72 -5.15
CA GLU A 107 -1.39 -10.44 -6.19
C GLU A 107 -0.69 -9.08 -6.00
N THR A 108 -1.14 -8.28 -5.01
CA THR A 108 -0.47 -7.01 -4.71
C THR A 108 0.94 -7.25 -4.22
N VAL A 109 1.87 -6.47 -4.75
CA VAL A 109 3.29 -6.55 -4.40
C VAL A 109 3.64 -5.32 -3.57
N SER A 110 4.17 -5.54 -2.39
CA SER A 110 4.66 -4.49 -1.49
C SER A 110 5.88 -5.00 -0.74
N ARG A 111 6.59 -4.10 -0.06
CA ARG A 111 7.59 -4.46 0.94
C ARG A 111 6.90 -4.62 2.27
N TYR A 112 7.57 -5.29 3.21
CA TYR A 112 6.93 -5.62 4.47
C TYR A 112 7.85 -5.45 5.66
N TYR A 113 7.32 -4.83 6.69
CA TYR A 113 7.82 -4.88 8.03
C TYR A 113 7.12 -6.04 8.75
N VAL A 114 7.89 -6.90 9.39
CA VAL A 114 7.37 -8.03 10.16
C VAL A 114 8.01 -8.01 11.54
N ARG A 115 7.17 -8.06 12.59
CA ARG A 115 7.61 -8.21 13.97
C ARG A 115 7.12 -9.55 14.51
N LEU A 116 8.06 -10.34 15.01
CA LEU A 116 7.82 -11.65 15.62
C LEU A 116 8.18 -11.58 17.10
N SER A 117 7.36 -12.17 17.96
CA SER A 117 7.72 -12.45 19.35
C SER A 117 8.26 -13.88 19.42
N VAL A 118 9.57 -14.03 19.59
CA VAL A 118 10.24 -15.33 19.53
C VAL A 118 10.93 -15.70 20.83
N ALA A 119 11.08 -16.99 21.11
CA ALA A 119 11.91 -17.47 22.20
C ALA A 119 13.38 -17.17 21.91
N ASP A 120 14.13 -16.74 22.93
CA ASP A 120 15.56 -16.48 22.80
C ASP A 120 16.36 -17.78 22.76
N LYS A 121 16.44 -18.38 21.56
CA LYS A 121 17.13 -19.65 21.31
C LYS A 121 17.88 -19.59 19.99
N ALA A 122 19.05 -20.22 19.97
CA ALA A 122 19.81 -20.40 18.75
C ALA A 122 18.99 -21.13 17.67
N GLY A 123 19.17 -20.71 16.40
CA GLY A 123 18.53 -21.32 15.24
C GLY A 123 17.11 -20.86 14.93
N VAL A 124 16.50 -20.00 15.75
CA VAL A 124 15.18 -19.41 15.46
C VAL A 124 15.22 -18.58 14.18
N ILE A 125 16.20 -17.68 14.05
CA ILE A 125 16.38 -16.84 12.85
C ILE A 125 16.57 -17.72 11.60
N ALA A 126 17.38 -18.78 11.70
CA ALA A 126 17.61 -19.69 10.58
C ALA A 126 16.33 -20.39 10.11
N LYS A 127 15.47 -20.84 11.04
CA LYS A 127 14.16 -21.44 10.70
C LYS A 127 13.22 -20.44 10.03
N VAL A 128 13.15 -19.21 10.54
CA VAL A 128 12.34 -18.14 9.94
C VAL A 128 12.84 -17.81 8.54
N ALA A 129 14.16 -17.62 8.37
CA ALA A 129 14.77 -17.34 7.08
C ALA A 129 14.54 -18.46 6.06
N ALA A 130 14.62 -19.73 6.48
CA ALA A 130 14.35 -20.87 5.60
C ALA A 130 12.90 -20.88 5.08
N ILE A 131 11.92 -20.56 5.93
CA ILE A 131 10.51 -20.46 5.52
C ILE A 131 10.31 -19.32 4.52
N LEU A 132 10.88 -18.14 4.79
CA LEU A 132 10.80 -16.99 3.89
C LEU A 132 11.46 -17.27 2.54
N SER A 133 12.65 -17.90 2.56
CA SER A 133 13.37 -18.30 1.35
C SER A 133 12.58 -19.33 0.53
N THR A 134 11.91 -20.28 1.16
CA THR A 134 11.05 -21.27 0.48
C THR A 134 9.86 -20.59 -0.22
N ALA A 135 9.38 -19.47 0.32
CA ALA A 135 8.35 -18.64 -0.28
C ALA A 135 8.90 -17.63 -1.33
N GLY A 136 10.22 -17.63 -1.59
CA GLY A 136 10.86 -16.69 -2.52
C GLY A 136 10.94 -15.26 -1.99
N ILE A 137 10.91 -15.06 -0.67
CA ILE A 137 10.89 -13.73 -0.04
C ILE A 137 12.27 -13.44 0.54
N SER A 138 12.91 -12.40 0.01
CA SER A 138 14.22 -11.94 0.49
C SER A 138 14.09 -11.00 1.69
N ILE A 139 15.02 -11.12 2.63
CA ILE A 139 15.12 -10.26 3.80
C ILE A 139 16.07 -9.09 3.46
N ALA A 140 15.60 -7.86 3.67
CA ALA A 140 16.38 -6.64 3.50
C ALA A 140 17.19 -6.29 4.74
N SER A 141 16.61 -6.45 5.93
CA SER A 141 17.31 -6.28 7.20
C SER A 141 16.67 -7.08 8.33
N ILE A 142 17.47 -7.38 9.34
CA ILE A 142 17.06 -8.05 10.57
C ILE A 142 17.55 -7.21 11.74
N ILE A 143 16.67 -6.95 12.70
CA ILE A 143 17.00 -6.29 13.95
C ILE A 143 16.40 -7.12 15.08
N GLN A 144 17.21 -7.45 16.08
CA GLN A 144 16.75 -8.03 17.33
C GLN A 144 17.10 -7.03 18.44
N PRO A 145 16.19 -6.10 18.76
CA PRO A 145 16.42 -5.13 19.82
C PRO A 145 16.77 -5.82 21.14
N GLU A 146 17.66 -5.21 21.91
CA GLU A 146 17.92 -5.64 23.28
C GLU A 146 16.64 -5.40 24.11
N GLY A 147 16.10 -6.46 24.71
CA GLY A 147 14.88 -6.37 25.50
C GLY A 147 14.08 -7.67 25.51
N HIS A 148 13.54 -7.98 26.68
CA HIS A 148 12.68 -9.14 26.88
C HIS A 148 11.25 -8.68 27.14
N GLU A 149 10.31 -9.23 26.39
CA GLU A 149 8.87 -9.20 26.69
C GLU A 149 8.52 -10.53 27.36
N GLY A 150 8.75 -10.61 28.67
CA GLY A 150 8.67 -11.86 29.43
C GLY A 150 9.78 -12.84 29.02
N GLU A 151 9.41 -14.02 28.53
CA GLU A 151 10.35 -15.04 28.03
C GLU A 151 10.66 -14.92 26.52
N THR A 152 10.26 -13.81 25.90
CA THR A 152 10.38 -13.62 24.45
C THR A 152 11.18 -12.39 24.11
N VAL A 153 11.82 -12.43 22.94
CA VAL A 153 12.58 -11.33 22.36
C VAL A 153 11.92 -10.92 21.04
N PRO A 154 11.83 -9.61 20.73
CA PRO A 154 11.31 -9.16 19.46
C PRO A 154 12.33 -9.42 18.35
N LEU A 155 11.88 -10.07 17.28
CA LEU A 155 12.63 -10.20 16.03
C LEU A 155 11.93 -9.38 14.95
N VAL A 156 12.59 -8.34 14.49
CA VAL A 156 12.08 -7.39 13.49
C VAL A 156 12.76 -7.65 12.16
N LEU A 157 11.97 -7.80 11.10
CA LEU A 157 12.42 -8.07 9.75
C LEU A 157 11.87 -7.00 8.80
N MET A 158 12.74 -6.42 7.98
CA MET A 158 12.33 -5.74 6.77
C MET A 158 12.51 -6.69 5.60
N LEU A 159 11.46 -6.86 4.80
CA LEU A 159 11.43 -7.76 3.65
C LEU A 159 11.43 -6.94 2.35
N HIS A 160 12.03 -7.51 1.31
CA HIS A 160 11.92 -6.98 -0.05
C HIS A 160 10.52 -7.19 -0.62
N ALA A 161 10.29 -6.66 -1.82
CA ALA A 161 9.01 -6.72 -2.49
C ALA A 161 8.57 -8.17 -2.73
N ALA A 162 7.36 -8.52 -2.29
CA ALA A 162 6.78 -9.84 -2.49
C ALA A 162 5.26 -9.76 -2.69
N PRO A 163 4.63 -10.75 -3.36
CA PRO A 163 3.17 -10.85 -3.41
C PRO A 163 2.58 -11.11 -2.01
N TYR A 164 1.46 -10.47 -1.70
CA TYR A 164 0.80 -10.61 -0.41
C TYR A 164 0.42 -12.06 -0.09
N ALA A 165 -0.03 -12.85 -1.08
CA ALA A 165 -0.36 -14.25 -0.87
C ALA A 165 0.85 -15.10 -0.44
N ALA A 166 2.02 -14.84 -1.03
CA ALA A 166 3.25 -15.55 -0.67
C ALA A 166 3.64 -15.24 0.78
N LEU A 167 3.58 -13.96 1.17
CA LEU A 167 3.88 -13.54 2.52
C LEU A 167 2.88 -14.08 3.54
N ALA A 168 1.58 -13.98 3.28
CA ALA A 168 0.55 -14.48 4.19
C ALA A 168 0.73 -15.99 4.45
N LYS A 169 1.05 -16.77 3.42
CA LYS A 169 1.37 -18.19 3.55
C LYS A 169 2.64 -18.42 4.37
N ALA A 170 3.69 -17.64 4.14
CA ALA A 170 4.94 -17.73 4.88
C ALA A 170 4.76 -17.38 6.37
N LEU A 171 4.05 -16.29 6.68
CA LEU A 171 3.77 -15.89 8.07
C LEU A 171 2.90 -16.91 8.81
N LYS A 172 1.94 -17.53 8.12
CA LYS A 172 1.17 -18.65 8.70
C LYS A 172 2.05 -19.86 9.04
N ALA A 173 3.08 -20.13 8.24
CA ALA A 173 4.05 -21.19 8.53
C ALA A 173 5.01 -20.80 9.68
N VAL A 174 5.48 -19.54 9.69
CA VAL A 174 6.31 -18.99 10.78
C VAL A 174 5.56 -19.03 12.11
N GLY A 175 4.30 -18.61 12.15
CA GLY A 175 3.47 -18.62 13.37
C GLY A 175 3.20 -20.00 13.95
N LYS A 176 3.44 -21.08 13.19
CA LYS A 176 3.35 -22.48 13.68
C LYS A 176 4.65 -22.98 14.31
N LEU A 177 5.75 -22.23 14.22
CA LEU A 177 7.00 -22.63 14.86
C LEU A 177 6.84 -22.59 16.39
N PRO A 178 7.30 -23.62 17.14
CA PRO A 178 7.22 -23.63 18.61
C PRO A 178 7.96 -22.47 19.28
N SER A 179 8.92 -21.87 18.56
CA SER A 179 9.68 -20.72 19.00
C SER A 179 8.95 -19.39 18.84
N VAL A 180 7.86 -19.33 18.07
CA VAL A 180 7.05 -18.11 17.90
C VAL A 180 5.91 -18.17 18.93
N LYS A 181 5.81 -17.14 19.78
CA LYS A 181 4.92 -17.15 20.95
C LYS A 181 3.70 -16.25 20.80
N ALA A 182 3.67 -15.41 19.77
CA ALA A 182 2.53 -14.56 19.44
C ALA A 182 2.32 -14.54 17.92
N GLU A 183 1.15 -14.08 17.49
CA GLU A 183 0.86 -13.90 16.07
C GLU A 183 1.83 -12.91 15.43
N PRO A 184 2.43 -13.23 14.26
CA PRO A 184 3.27 -12.29 13.52
C PRO A 184 2.53 -10.99 13.22
N ALA A 185 3.06 -9.85 13.67
CA ALA A 185 2.57 -8.55 13.27
C ALA A 185 3.22 -8.15 11.94
N MET A 186 2.44 -7.60 11.01
CA MET A 186 2.94 -7.15 9.72
C MET A 186 2.41 -5.75 9.38
N LEU A 187 3.25 -4.94 8.76
CA LEU A 187 2.85 -3.72 8.08
C LEU A 187 3.42 -3.74 6.68
N ARG A 188 2.68 -3.21 5.72
CA ARG A 188 3.24 -2.90 4.40
C ARG A 188 4.21 -1.73 4.53
N VAL A 189 5.12 -1.64 3.58
CA VAL A 189 6.07 -0.54 3.46
C VAL A 189 5.98 -0.05 2.03
N GLU A 190 5.60 1.21 1.87
CA GLU A 190 5.52 1.84 0.56
C GLU A 190 6.66 2.84 0.42
N ASP A 191 7.61 2.46 -0.44
CA ASP A 191 8.67 3.33 -0.89
C ASP A 191 8.11 4.08 -2.10
N PHE A 192 7.80 5.37 -1.96
CA PHE A 192 7.29 6.22 -3.05
C PHE A 192 8.42 6.62 -4.04
N SER A 193 9.41 5.75 -4.26
CA SER A 193 10.52 5.97 -5.19
C SER A 193 10.18 5.59 -6.63
#